data_AF-A0A937FZS4-F1
#
_entry.id   AF-A0A937FZS4-F1
#
_cell.length_a   1.000
_cell.length_b   1.000
_cell.length_c   1.000
_cell.angle_alpha   90.00
_cell.angle_beta   90.00
_cell.angle_gamma   90.00
#
_symmetry.space_group_name_H-M   'P 1'
#
loop_
_entity.id
_entity.type
_entity.pdbx_description
1 polymer ?
#
loop_
_entity_poly.entity_id
_entity_poly.type
_entity_poly.pdbx_seq_one_letter_code
_entity_poly.pdbx_strand_id
1 'polypeptide(L)'
;MKAGEIAKAEKWLNEALELKNSLADADKRPNYNYLGELAVLKGDYKAALNYYDQVVELSATDNELLSKELGVALNAIQNLRNNASLSGVEVPIEKYSMIRDRKDKMLEEQIRLIQSKYDQESIEKAELEIARLKESERHKEDLALFEKETFTFQISTLITTFLVVLSCLLIIYIINKHRKDKRALGRYESGLQVMMDEYGAKNVAELQKILSRMAE
;
A
#
# COMPACT_ATOMS: atom_id res chain seq x y z
N MET A 1 4.51 1.98 -61.70
CA MET A 1 3.04 2.03 -61.77
C MET A 1 2.64 2.49 -63.15
N LYS A 2 1.66 1.87 -63.82
CA LYS A 2 1.27 2.30 -65.17
C LYS A 2 0.45 3.59 -65.07
N ALA A 3 0.56 4.51 -66.05
CA ALA A 3 -0.14 5.80 -66.02
C ALA A 3 -1.67 5.66 -65.80
N GLY A 4 -2.28 4.60 -66.33
CA GLY A 4 -3.71 4.29 -66.12
C GLY A 4 -4.08 3.86 -64.70
N GLU A 5 -3.16 3.30 -63.93
CA GLU A 5 -3.36 2.98 -62.51
C GLU A 5 -3.28 4.23 -61.64
N ILE A 6 -2.40 5.17 -62.00
CA ILE A 6 -2.22 6.45 -61.29
C ILE A 6 -3.49 7.30 -61.40
N ALA A 7 -4.05 7.39 -62.60
CA ALA A 7 -5.30 8.14 -62.83
C ALA A 7 -6.49 7.53 -62.07
N LYS A 8 -6.58 6.20 -61.97
CA LYS A 8 -7.63 5.52 -61.19
C LYS A 8 -7.47 5.76 -59.70
N ALA A 9 -6.25 5.64 -59.17
CA ALA A 9 -5.96 5.87 -57.76
C ALA A 9 -6.30 7.31 -57.36
N GLU A 10 -5.90 8.29 -58.17
CA GLU A 10 -6.24 9.70 -57.95
C GLU A 10 -7.74 9.94 -57.95
N LYS A 11 -8.48 9.33 -58.90
CA LYS A 11 -9.94 9.43 -58.93
C LYS A 11 -10.57 8.91 -57.63
N TRP A 12 -10.18 7.71 -57.19
CA TRP A 12 -10.71 7.12 -55.95
C TRP A 12 -10.35 7.94 -54.70
N LEU A 13 -9.13 8.51 -54.64
CA LEU A 13 -8.71 9.34 -53.53
C LEU A 13 -9.49 10.66 -53.45
N ASN A 14 -9.81 11.26 -54.61
CA ASN A 14 -10.64 12.46 -54.68
C ASN A 14 -12.10 12.17 -54.30
N GLU A 15 -12.70 11.09 -54.83
CA GLU A 15 -14.06 10.66 -54.43
C GLU A 15 -14.13 10.38 -52.92
N ALA A 16 -13.12 9.71 -52.35
CA ALA A 16 -13.04 9.49 -50.91
C ALA A 16 -12.88 10.81 -50.13
N LEU A 17 -12.14 11.78 -50.66
CA LEU A 17 -11.97 13.09 -50.02
C LEU A 17 -13.28 13.89 -50.03
N GLU A 18 -14.04 13.85 -51.13
CA GLU A 18 -15.38 14.45 -51.22
C GLU A 18 -16.34 13.86 -50.18
N LEU A 19 -16.39 12.53 -50.05
CA LEU A 19 -17.17 11.86 -49.02
C LEU A 19 -16.73 12.29 -47.62
N LYS A 20 -15.43 12.33 -47.34
CA LYS A 20 -14.90 12.79 -46.04
C LYS A 20 -15.19 14.27 -45.78
N ASN A 21 -15.28 15.11 -46.80
CA ASN A 21 -15.67 16.51 -46.64
C ASN A 21 -17.12 16.67 -46.19
N SER A 22 -18.00 15.69 -46.48
CA SER A 22 -19.38 15.67 -45.98
C SER A 22 -19.52 15.20 -44.53
N LEU A 23 -18.43 14.72 -43.91
CA LEU A 23 -18.40 14.18 -42.56
C LEU A 23 -17.62 15.12 -41.64
N ALA A 24 -18.19 15.48 -40.48
CA ALA A 24 -17.60 16.47 -39.58
C ALA A 24 -16.22 16.05 -39.05
N ASP A 25 -16.07 14.79 -38.62
CA ASP A 25 -14.87 14.30 -37.93
C ASP A 25 -14.04 13.33 -38.77
N ALA A 26 -14.21 13.36 -40.10
CA ALA A 26 -13.46 12.44 -40.96
C ALA A 26 -12.02 12.91 -41.16
N ASP A 27 -11.07 12.03 -40.83
CA ASP A 27 -9.65 12.31 -41.05
C ASP A 27 -9.30 12.27 -42.55
N LYS A 28 -8.91 13.43 -43.08
CA LYS A 28 -8.56 13.66 -44.49
C LYS A 28 -7.05 13.56 -44.75
N ARG A 29 -6.22 13.56 -43.70
CA ARG A 29 -4.76 13.59 -43.83
C ARG A 29 -4.19 12.41 -44.62
N PRO A 30 -4.68 11.17 -44.47
CA PRO A 30 -4.22 10.06 -45.33
C PRO A 30 -4.48 10.31 -46.82
N ASN A 31 -5.64 10.87 -47.19
CA ASN A 31 -5.97 11.16 -48.59
C ASN A 31 -5.00 12.19 -49.16
N TYR A 32 -4.73 13.26 -48.42
CA TYR A 32 -3.77 14.27 -48.85
C TYR A 32 -2.35 13.72 -48.98
N ASN A 33 -1.89 12.88 -48.05
CA ASN A 33 -0.59 12.21 -48.19
C ASN A 33 -0.50 11.36 -49.46
N TYR A 34 -1.51 10.54 -49.76
CA TYR A 34 -1.51 9.73 -50.98
C TYR A 34 -1.63 10.56 -52.26
N LEU A 35 -2.43 11.63 -52.26
CA LEU A 35 -2.49 12.57 -53.39
C LEU A 35 -1.14 13.27 -53.60
N GLY A 36 -0.43 13.62 -52.52
CA GLY A 36 0.92 14.14 -52.57
C GLY A 36 1.91 13.15 -53.19
N GLU A 37 1.84 11.88 -52.81
CA GLU A 37 2.69 10.83 -53.37
C GLU A 37 2.40 10.59 -54.86
N LEU A 38 1.14 10.56 -55.27
CA LEU A 38 0.76 10.45 -56.68
C LEU A 38 1.25 11.65 -57.50
N ALA A 39 1.20 12.85 -56.93
CA ALA A 39 1.72 14.06 -57.57
C ALA A 39 3.24 13.97 -57.77
N VAL A 40 3.99 13.45 -56.78
CA VAL A 40 5.43 13.13 -56.92
C VAL A 40 5.67 12.15 -58.06
N LEU A 41 4.89 11.06 -58.15
CA LEU A 41 5.04 10.06 -59.22
C LEU A 41 4.76 10.64 -60.62
N LYS A 42 3.95 11.69 -60.71
CA LYS A 42 3.68 12.43 -61.95
C LYS A 42 4.71 13.51 -62.26
N GLY A 43 5.63 13.80 -61.32
CA GLY A 43 6.56 14.92 -61.41
C GLY A 43 5.94 16.29 -61.12
N ASP A 44 4.70 16.35 -60.61
CA ASP A 44 4.06 17.59 -60.18
C ASP A 44 4.39 17.87 -58.71
N TYR A 45 5.61 18.33 -58.48
CA TYR A 45 6.12 18.61 -57.14
C TYR A 45 5.41 19.79 -56.46
N LYS A 46 4.80 20.69 -57.24
CA LYS A 46 4.04 21.82 -56.70
C LYS A 46 2.71 21.34 -56.12
N ALA A 47 1.98 20.50 -56.86
CA ALA A 47 0.78 19.86 -56.34
C ALA A 47 1.11 18.96 -55.14
N ALA A 48 2.23 18.22 -55.19
CA ALA A 48 2.68 17.41 -54.07
C ALA A 48 2.87 18.23 -52.79
N LEU A 49 3.60 19.34 -52.88
CA LEU A 49 3.82 20.22 -51.74
C LEU A 49 2.48 20.75 -51.18
N ASN A 50 1.57 21.20 -52.05
CA ASN A 50 0.25 21.68 -51.63
C ASN A 50 -0.52 20.62 -50.83
N TYR A 51 -0.51 19.36 -51.29
CA TYR A 51 -1.20 18.29 -50.57
C TYR A 51 -0.56 17.98 -49.22
N TYR A 52 0.77 17.91 -49.14
CA TYR A 52 1.44 17.74 -47.84
C TYR A 52 1.21 18.92 -46.90
N ASP A 53 1.07 20.14 -47.45
CA ASP A 53 0.75 21.33 -46.66
C ASP A 53 -0.63 21.24 -46.01
N GLN A 54 -1.63 20.67 -46.70
CA GLN A 54 -2.94 20.39 -46.11
C GLN A 54 -2.85 19.44 -44.91
N VAL A 55 -1.96 18.45 -44.94
CA VAL A 55 -1.72 17.56 -43.79
C VAL A 55 -1.12 18.31 -42.61
N VAL A 56 -0.18 19.21 -42.87
CA VAL A 56 0.45 20.06 -41.85
C VAL A 56 -0.58 21.00 -41.22
N GLU A 57 -1.41 21.65 -42.03
CA GLU A 57 -2.44 22.59 -41.57
C GLU A 57 -3.51 21.91 -40.72
N LEU A 58 -4.02 20.75 -41.15
CA LEU A 58 -4.98 19.97 -40.37
C LEU A 58 -4.38 19.52 -39.04
N SER A 59 -3.17 18.94 -39.08
CA SER A 59 -2.52 18.46 -37.85
C SER A 59 -2.20 19.59 -36.86
N ALA A 60 -1.90 20.79 -37.37
CA ALA A 60 -1.66 21.96 -36.53
C ALA A 60 -2.95 22.54 -35.95
N THR A 61 -4.03 22.59 -36.74
CA THR A 61 -5.35 23.11 -36.33
C THR A 61 -6.00 22.19 -35.30
N ASP A 62 -5.96 20.88 -35.53
CA ASP A 62 -6.56 19.87 -34.64
C ASP A 62 -5.68 19.58 -33.42
N ASN A 63 -4.52 20.24 -33.31
CA ASN A 63 -3.48 19.99 -32.30
C ASN A 63 -3.00 18.53 -32.24
N GLU A 64 -3.13 17.80 -33.36
CA GLU A 64 -2.72 16.40 -33.51
C GLU A 64 -1.29 16.28 -34.05
N LEU A 65 -0.34 16.96 -33.40
CA LEU A 65 1.06 17.01 -33.86
C LEU A 65 1.78 15.66 -33.74
N LEU A 66 1.24 14.70 -32.98
CA LEU A 66 1.77 13.33 -32.92
C LEU A 66 1.13 12.40 -33.97
N SER A 67 0.29 12.91 -34.88
CA SER A 67 -0.30 12.08 -35.93
C SER A 67 0.79 11.44 -36.80
N LYS A 68 0.58 10.18 -37.16
CA LYS A 68 1.44 9.45 -38.10
C LYS A 68 1.51 10.19 -39.43
N GLU A 69 0.37 10.68 -39.89
CA GLU A 69 0.23 11.36 -41.18
C GLU A 69 1.05 12.66 -41.25
N LEU A 70 1.14 13.43 -40.17
CA LEU A 70 2.04 14.58 -40.10
C LEU A 70 3.51 14.18 -40.27
N GLY A 71 3.92 13.06 -39.65
CA GLY A 71 5.27 12.53 -39.81
C GLY A 71 5.58 12.16 -41.26
N VAL A 72 4.63 11.51 -41.94
CA VAL A 72 4.74 11.17 -43.37
C VAL A 72 4.89 12.44 -44.22
N ALA A 73 4.00 13.42 -44.04
CA ALA A 73 4.02 14.68 -44.78
C ALA A 73 5.34 15.45 -44.58
N LEU A 74 5.78 15.64 -43.33
CA LEU A 74 7.03 16.35 -43.02
C LEU A 74 8.26 15.65 -43.61
N ASN A 75 8.27 14.32 -43.68
CA ASN A 75 9.34 13.56 -44.33
C ASN A 75 9.27 13.70 -45.86
N ALA A 76 8.09 13.67 -46.45
CA ALA A 76 7.92 13.88 -47.88
C ALA A 76 8.35 15.29 -48.31
N ILE A 77 7.96 16.32 -47.56
CA ILE A 77 8.40 17.71 -47.75
C ILE A 77 9.92 17.83 -47.64
N GLN A 78 10.51 17.16 -46.65
CA GLN A 78 11.96 17.11 -46.46
C GLN A 78 12.66 16.44 -47.65
N ASN A 79 12.06 15.40 -48.24
CA ASN A 79 12.57 14.76 -49.45
C ASN A 79 12.45 15.66 -50.68
N LEU A 80 11.32 16.36 -50.86
CA LEU A 80 11.13 17.34 -51.93
C LEU A 80 12.18 18.45 -51.90
N ARG A 81 12.52 18.92 -50.69
CA ARG A 81 13.58 19.91 -50.46
C ARG A 81 14.96 19.38 -50.82
N ASN A 82 15.31 18.18 -50.34
CA ASN A 82 16.63 17.60 -50.59
C ASN A 82 16.85 17.32 -52.08
N ASN A 83 15.78 17.10 -52.83
CA ASN A 83 15.78 16.93 -54.27
C ASN A 83 15.55 18.25 -55.02
N ALA A 84 16.03 19.39 -54.50
CA ALA A 84 15.80 20.74 -55.03
C ALA A 84 16.03 20.90 -56.55
N SER A 85 16.91 20.10 -57.13
CA SER A 85 17.19 20.08 -58.58
C SER A 85 16.05 19.49 -59.43
N LEU A 86 15.22 18.61 -58.85
CA LEU A 86 14.09 17.96 -59.52
C LEU A 86 12.79 18.76 -59.35
N SER A 87 12.64 19.47 -58.23
CA SER A 87 11.36 20.05 -57.83
C SER A 87 11.09 21.42 -58.41
N GLY A 88 12.09 22.30 -58.56
CA GLY A 88 11.86 23.71 -58.97
C GLY A 88 10.87 24.46 -58.06
N VAL A 89 10.51 23.87 -56.93
CA VAL A 89 9.49 24.32 -55.97
C VAL A 89 10.23 24.83 -54.75
N GLU A 90 9.96 26.08 -54.41
CA GLU A 90 10.44 26.68 -53.18
C GLU A 90 9.67 26.09 -51.99
N VAL A 91 10.39 25.44 -51.08
CA VAL A 91 9.83 24.82 -49.88
C VAL A 91 10.02 25.78 -48.70
N PRO A 92 8.96 26.27 -48.03
CA PRO A 92 9.06 27.15 -46.86
C PRO A 92 9.68 26.44 -45.63
N ILE A 93 11.01 26.37 -45.56
CA ILE A 93 11.74 25.58 -44.56
C ILE A 93 11.33 25.94 -43.13
N GLU A 94 11.24 27.24 -42.83
CA GLU A 94 10.96 27.75 -41.50
C GLU A 94 9.59 27.29 -40.98
N LYS A 95 8.56 27.25 -41.84
CA LYS A 95 7.21 26.75 -41.49
C LYS A 95 7.30 25.31 -40.97
N TYR A 96 7.99 24.44 -41.72
CA TYR A 96 8.02 23.01 -41.40
C TYR A 96 8.99 22.66 -40.27
N SER A 97 10.06 23.42 -40.07
CA SER A 97 10.94 23.25 -38.91
C SER A 97 10.20 23.59 -37.62
N MET A 98 9.47 24.71 -37.57
CA MET A 98 8.68 25.08 -36.40
C MET A 98 7.64 24.02 -36.02
N ILE A 99 6.97 23.42 -37.01
CA ILE A 99 6.00 22.35 -36.76
C ILE A 99 6.68 21.08 -36.24
N ARG A 100 7.85 20.72 -36.79
CA ARG A 100 8.64 19.58 -36.32
C ARG A 100 9.09 19.79 -34.87
N ASP A 101 9.62 20.96 -34.54
CA ASP A 101 10.05 21.29 -33.16
C ASP A 101 8.89 21.23 -32.16
N ARG A 102 7.70 21.70 -32.55
CA ARG A 102 6.49 21.59 -31.70
C ARG A 102 6.10 20.14 -31.49
N LYS A 103 6.15 19.31 -32.53
CA LYS A 103 5.89 17.87 -32.45
C LYS A 103 6.88 17.19 -31.49
N ASP A 104 8.17 17.49 -31.62
CA ASP A 104 9.22 16.88 -30.81
C ASP A 104 9.08 17.27 -29.33
N LYS A 105 8.83 18.56 -29.04
CA LYS A 105 8.51 19.02 -27.67
C LYS A 105 7.28 18.34 -27.09
N MET A 106 6.23 18.13 -27.89
CA MET A 106 5.03 17.44 -27.43
C MET A 106 5.28 15.97 -27.13
N LEU A 107 6.14 15.32 -27.93
CA LEU A 107 6.57 13.95 -27.68
C LEU A 107 7.40 13.84 -26.39
N GLU A 108 8.37 14.74 -26.20
CA GLU A 108 9.18 14.81 -24.98
C GLU A 108 8.31 15.01 -23.74
N GLU A 109 7.30 15.88 -23.82
CA GLU A 109 6.38 16.13 -22.69
C GLU A 109 5.50 14.91 -22.40
N GLN A 110 4.99 14.21 -23.41
CA GLN A 110 4.25 12.97 -23.18
C GLN A 110 5.12 11.89 -22.53
N ILE A 111 6.36 11.73 -22.97
CA ILE A 111 7.31 10.80 -22.37
C ILE A 111 7.56 11.16 -20.90
N ARG A 112 7.79 12.44 -20.61
CA ARG A 112 7.98 12.95 -19.24
C ARG A 112 6.77 12.66 -18.35
N LEU A 113 5.55 12.92 -18.83
CA LEU A 113 4.32 12.67 -18.08
C LEU A 113 4.12 11.17 -17.81
N ILE A 114 4.41 10.31 -18.78
CA ILE A 114 4.33 8.86 -18.60
C ILE A 114 5.32 8.41 -17.53
N GLN A 115 6.57 8.87 -17.58
CA GLN A 115 7.59 8.55 -16.59
C GLN A 115 7.18 9.01 -15.19
N SER A 116 6.71 10.27 -15.07
CA SER A 116 6.25 10.80 -13.78
C SER A 116 5.09 10.00 -13.18
N LYS A 117 4.14 9.54 -14.01
CA LYS A 117 3.03 8.71 -13.53
C LYS A 117 3.50 7.34 -13.05
N TYR A 118 4.41 6.72 -13.79
CA TYR A 118 5.01 5.45 -13.40
C TYR A 118 5.74 5.57 -12.05
N ASP A 119 6.53 6.63 -11.87
CA ASP A 119 7.25 6.88 -10.63
C ASP A 119 6.29 7.12 -9.45
N GLN A 120 5.22 7.89 -9.66
CA GLN A 120 4.18 8.11 -8.65
C GLN A 120 3.52 6.80 -8.21
N GLU A 121 3.10 5.96 -9.16
CA GLU A 121 2.47 4.68 -8.85
C GLU A 121 3.43 3.73 -8.10
N SER A 122 4.72 3.74 -8.47
CA SER A 122 5.75 2.98 -7.77
C SER A 122 5.95 3.46 -6.34
N ILE A 123 5.99 4.78 -6.12
CA ILE A 123 6.12 5.38 -4.78
C ILE A 123 4.90 5.06 -3.93
N GLU A 124 3.69 5.22 -4.46
CA GLU A 124 2.43 4.95 -3.74
C GLU A 124 2.36 3.49 -3.25
N LYS A 125 2.76 2.54 -4.10
CA LYS A 125 2.84 1.13 -3.70
C LYS A 125 3.85 0.89 -2.57
N ALA A 126 5.00 1.54 -2.62
CA ALA A 126 6.01 1.42 -1.57
C ALA A 126 5.52 2.03 -0.25
N GLU A 127 4.85 3.18 -0.30
CA GLU A 127 4.27 3.83 0.88
C GLU A 127 3.17 2.98 1.54
N LEU A 128 2.30 2.37 0.73
CA LEU A 128 1.27 1.45 1.21
C LEU A 128 1.88 0.23 1.91
N GLU A 129 2.95 -0.33 1.36
CA GLU A 129 3.63 -1.48 1.96
C GLU A 129 4.32 -1.10 3.28
N ILE A 130 4.98 0.06 3.33
CA ILE A 130 5.54 0.60 4.58
C ILE A 130 4.43 0.80 5.63
N ALA A 131 3.25 1.30 5.24
CA ALA A 131 2.13 1.50 6.15
C ALA A 131 1.63 0.16 6.74
N ARG A 132 1.52 -0.88 5.92
CA ARG A 132 1.14 -2.24 6.36
C ARG A 132 2.18 -2.84 7.31
N LEU A 133 3.47 -2.68 7.02
CA LEU A 133 4.52 -3.15 7.90
C LEU A 133 4.47 -2.46 9.27
N LYS A 134 4.26 -1.14 9.30
CA LYS A 134 4.09 -0.38 10.55
C LYS A 134 2.84 -0.79 11.34
N GLU A 135 1.77 -1.19 10.66
CA GLU A 135 0.57 -1.70 11.33
C GLU A 135 0.80 -3.10 11.91
N SER A 136 1.49 -3.97 11.16
CA SER A 136 1.92 -5.30 11.62
C SER A 136 2.86 -5.21 12.82
N GLU A 137 3.82 -4.28 12.82
CA GLU A 137 4.71 -4.04 13.96
C GLU A 137 3.95 -3.57 15.19
N ARG A 138 3.07 -2.57 15.06
CA ARG A 138 2.21 -2.12 16.16
C ARG A 138 1.37 -3.25 16.73
N HIS A 139 0.78 -4.08 15.87
CA HIS A 139 0.01 -5.22 16.33
C HIS A 139 0.86 -6.23 17.13
N LYS A 140 2.12 -6.46 16.73
CA LYS A 140 3.06 -7.29 17.51
C LYS A 140 3.42 -6.66 18.85
N GLU A 141 3.64 -5.35 18.89
CA GLU A 141 3.91 -4.61 20.13
C GLU A 141 2.72 -4.69 21.10
N ASP A 142 1.50 -4.51 20.60
CA ASP A 142 0.27 -4.62 21.39
C ASP A 142 0.08 -6.05 21.94
N LEU A 143 0.32 -7.07 21.11
CA LEU A 143 0.30 -8.47 21.54
C LEU A 143 1.34 -8.75 22.63
N ALA A 144 2.58 -8.26 22.46
CA ALA A 144 3.63 -8.43 23.46
C ALA A 144 3.29 -7.72 24.78
N LEU A 145 2.67 -6.54 24.72
CA LEU A 145 2.19 -5.83 25.90
C LEU A 145 1.08 -6.62 26.61
N PHE A 146 0.11 -7.13 25.84
CA PHE A 146 -0.98 -7.96 26.36
C PHE A 146 -0.48 -9.25 27.02
N GLU A 147 0.47 -9.95 26.40
CA GLU A 147 1.11 -11.15 26.99
C GLU A 147 1.81 -10.82 28.31
N LYS A 148 2.51 -9.68 28.38
CA LYS A 148 3.16 -9.23 29.60
C LYS A 148 2.14 -8.90 30.70
N GLU A 149 1.07 -8.19 30.38
CA GLU A 149 0.00 -7.86 31.33
C GLU A 149 -0.70 -9.12 31.86
N THR A 150 -1.05 -10.05 30.98
CA THR A 150 -1.68 -11.31 31.38
C THR A 150 -0.76 -12.16 32.25
N PHE A 151 0.53 -12.25 31.93
CA PHE A 151 1.51 -12.97 32.75
C PHE A 151 1.68 -12.34 34.14
N THR A 152 1.78 -11.01 34.23
CA THR A 152 1.87 -10.31 35.53
C THR A 152 0.61 -10.50 36.37
N PHE A 153 -0.57 -10.49 35.74
CA PHE A 153 -1.84 -10.78 36.41
C PHE A 153 -1.91 -12.22 36.94
N GLN A 154 -1.48 -13.21 36.15
CA GLN A 154 -1.43 -14.61 36.56
C GLN A 154 -0.49 -14.83 37.76
N ILE A 155 0.71 -14.25 37.73
CA ILE A 155 1.66 -14.33 38.86
C ILE A 155 1.06 -13.69 40.12
N SER A 156 0.46 -12.50 40.01
CA SER A 156 -0.17 -11.82 41.15
C SER A 156 -1.28 -12.67 41.79
N THR A 157 -2.11 -13.30 40.96
CA THR A 157 -3.18 -14.19 41.42
C THR A 157 -2.62 -15.45 42.11
N LEU A 158 -1.52 -16.01 41.59
CA LEU A 158 -0.87 -17.18 42.19
C LEU A 158 -0.20 -16.85 43.53
N ILE A 159 0.45 -15.69 43.64
CA ILE A 159 1.05 -15.23 44.90
C ILE A 159 -0.04 -14.98 45.96
N THR A 160 -1.12 -14.28 45.59
CA THR A 160 -2.21 -13.97 46.54
C THR A 160 -2.92 -15.23 47.04
N THR A 161 -3.22 -16.18 46.15
CA THR A 161 -3.80 -17.47 46.54
C THR A 161 -2.86 -18.26 47.47
N PHE A 162 -1.56 -18.29 47.16
CA PHE A 162 -0.57 -18.94 48.03
C PHE A 162 -0.50 -18.30 49.42
N LEU A 163 -0.51 -16.96 49.51
CA LEU A 163 -0.53 -16.24 50.78
C LEU A 163 -1.79 -16.54 51.60
N VAL A 164 -2.97 -16.60 50.96
CA VAL A 164 -4.22 -16.97 51.63
C VAL A 164 -4.15 -18.38 52.20
N VAL A 165 -3.67 -19.36 51.41
CA VAL A 165 -3.51 -20.74 51.87
C VAL A 165 -2.56 -20.84 53.06
N LEU A 166 -1.40 -20.16 53.00
CA LEU A 166 -0.47 -20.10 54.12
C LEU A 166 -1.11 -19.50 55.38
N SER A 167 -1.90 -18.43 55.25
CA SER A 167 -2.60 -17.81 56.37
C SER A 167 -3.60 -18.78 57.03
N CYS A 168 -4.36 -19.53 56.23
CA CYS A 168 -5.29 -20.55 56.74
C CYS A 168 -4.55 -21.67 57.48
N LEU A 169 -3.43 -22.15 56.94
CA LEU A 169 -2.61 -23.17 57.58
C LEU A 169 -2.03 -22.69 58.91
N LEU A 170 -1.58 -21.43 58.99
CA LEU A 170 -1.12 -20.81 60.23
C LEU A 170 -2.25 -20.72 61.27
N ILE A 171 -3.45 -20.31 60.86
CA ILE A 171 -4.62 -20.27 61.75
C ILE A 171 -4.96 -21.67 62.27
N ILE A 172 -5.02 -22.68 61.39
CA ILE A 172 -5.27 -24.08 61.77
C ILE A 172 -4.19 -24.58 62.73
N TYR A 173 -2.92 -24.27 62.46
CA TYR A 173 -1.82 -24.62 63.33
C TYR A 173 -1.97 -24.00 64.74
N ILE A 174 -2.28 -22.71 64.82
CA ILE A 174 -2.52 -22.00 66.09
C ILE A 174 -3.70 -22.63 66.84
N ILE A 175 -4.83 -22.90 66.17
CA ILE A 175 -6.01 -23.55 66.77
C ILE A 175 -5.64 -24.93 67.31
N ASN A 176 -4.92 -25.75 66.52
CA ASN A 176 -4.52 -27.09 66.93
C ASN A 176 -3.55 -27.06 68.11
N LYS A 177 -2.58 -26.14 68.11
CA LYS A 177 -1.68 -25.91 69.24
C LYS A 177 -2.46 -25.52 70.49
N HIS A 178 -3.36 -24.54 70.40
CA HIS A 178 -4.19 -24.12 71.52
C HIS A 178 -5.10 -25.24 72.04
N ARG A 179 -5.71 -26.05 71.15
CA ARG A 179 -6.50 -27.22 71.55
C ARG A 179 -5.63 -28.27 72.26
N LYS A 180 -4.41 -28.51 71.78
CA LYS A 180 -3.46 -29.44 72.41
C LYS A 180 -3.09 -28.95 73.82
N ASP A 181 -2.77 -27.67 73.95
CA ASP A 181 -2.44 -27.05 75.23
C ASP A 181 -3.64 -27.10 76.19
N LYS A 182 -4.86 -26.81 75.72
CA LYS A 182 -6.10 -26.93 76.51
C LYS A 182 -6.39 -28.38 76.94
N ARG A 183 -6.17 -29.37 76.08
CA ARG A 183 -6.29 -30.80 76.44
C ARG A 183 -5.22 -31.23 77.45
N ALA A 184 -4.02 -30.67 77.38
CA ALA A 184 -2.98 -30.92 78.38
C ALA A 184 -3.39 -30.33 79.75
N LEU A 185 -3.93 -29.11 79.76
CA LEU A 185 -4.42 -28.45 80.96
C LEU A 185 -5.61 -29.22 81.59
N GLY A 186 -6.61 -29.63 80.79
CA GLY A 186 -7.76 -30.37 81.31
C GLY A 186 -7.39 -31.75 81.88
N ARG A 187 -6.38 -32.43 81.31
CA ARG A 187 -5.83 -33.67 81.91
C ARG A 187 -5.14 -33.41 83.25
N TYR A 188 -4.41 -32.30 83.36
CA TYR A 188 -3.80 -31.88 84.61
C TYR A 188 -4.87 -31.57 85.68
N GLU A 189 -5.89 -30.79 85.33
CA GLU A 189 -7.02 -30.48 86.23
C GLU A 189 -7.78 -31.74 86.67
N SER A 190 -8.05 -32.66 85.74
CA SER A 190 -8.74 -33.93 86.07
C SER A 190 -7.90 -34.80 87.02
N GLY A 191 -6.59 -34.90 86.79
CA GLY A 191 -5.69 -35.61 87.70
C GLY A 191 -5.61 -34.95 89.08
N LEU A 192 -5.66 -33.62 89.13
CA LEU A 192 -5.69 -32.86 90.38
C LEU A 192 -6.99 -33.11 91.16
N GLN A 193 -8.13 -33.18 90.47
CA GLN A 193 -9.43 -33.48 91.08
C GLN A 193 -9.47 -34.90 91.65
N VAL A 194 -8.96 -35.90 90.92
CA VAL A 194 -8.86 -37.29 91.41
C VAL A 194 -8.04 -37.35 92.71
N MET A 195 -6.91 -36.64 92.75
CA MET A 195 -6.11 -36.55 93.98
C MET A 195 -6.86 -35.82 95.10
N MET A 196 -7.57 -34.73 94.80
CA MET A 196 -8.38 -34.03 95.79
C MET A 196 -9.46 -34.94 96.41
N ASP A 197 -10.14 -35.73 95.58
CA ASP A 197 -11.18 -36.66 96.04
C ASP A 197 -10.59 -37.81 96.87
N GLU A 198 -9.46 -38.38 96.45
CA GLU A 198 -8.77 -39.48 97.15
C GLU A 198 -8.30 -39.08 98.56
N TYR A 199 -7.80 -37.85 98.71
CA TYR A 199 -7.32 -37.32 99.98
C TYR A 199 -8.37 -36.49 100.74
N GLY A 200 -9.61 -36.42 100.26
CA GLY A 200 -10.72 -35.69 100.90
C GLY A 200 -10.53 -34.17 100.98
N ALA A 201 -9.69 -33.59 100.13
CA ALA A 201 -9.37 -32.17 100.10
C ALA A 201 -10.41 -31.36 99.32
N LYS A 202 -10.86 -30.21 99.85
CA LYS A 202 -11.89 -29.39 99.19
C LYS A 202 -11.33 -28.41 98.16
N ASN A 203 -10.03 -28.12 98.21
CA ASN A 203 -9.33 -27.30 97.23
C ASN A 203 -7.85 -27.69 97.14
N VAL A 204 -7.18 -27.21 96.09
CA VAL A 204 -5.77 -27.52 95.80
C VAL A 204 -4.84 -27.12 96.94
N ALA A 205 -5.11 -25.99 97.61
CA ALA A 205 -4.27 -25.51 98.71
C ALA A 205 -4.38 -26.41 99.95
N GLU A 206 -5.55 -27.02 100.17
CA GLU A 206 -5.78 -28.02 101.22
C GLU A 206 -5.11 -29.36 100.87
N LEU A 207 -5.22 -29.80 99.61
CA LEU A 207 -4.50 -30.98 99.10
C LEU A 207 -2.98 -30.82 99.25
N GLN A 208 -2.43 -29.65 98.91
CA GLN A 208 -1.00 -29.35 99.11
C GLN A 208 -0.59 -29.44 100.58
N LYS A 209 -1.39 -28.90 101.52
CA LYS A 209 -1.11 -29.00 102.96
C LYS A 209 -1.15 -30.45 103.47
N ILE A 210 -2.07 -31.27 102.96
CA ILE A 210 -2.18 -32.69 103.33
C ILE A 210 -0.96 -33.46 102.81
N LEU A 211 -0.60 -33.29 101.53
CA LEU A 211 0.58 -33.93 100.94
C LEU A 211 1.88 -33.52 101.64
N SER A 212 2.05 -32.24 101.99
CA SER A 212 3.23 -31.76 102.72
C SER A 212 3.37 -32.37 104.12
N ARG A 213 2.27 -32.67 104.81
CA ARG A 213 2.29 -33.35 106.12
C ARG A 213 2.58 -34.85 106.03
N MET A 214 2.33 -35.48 104.89
CA MET A 214 2.65 -36.89 104.66
C MET A 214 4.08 -37.11 104.14
N ALA A 215 4.75 -36.04 103.70
CA ALA A 215 6.14 -36.08 103.22
C ALA A 215 7.17 -35.83 104.35
N GLU A 216 6.71 -35.46 105.54
CA GLU A 216 7.48 -35.44 106.81
C GLU A 216 7.42 -36.81 107.48
#